data_AF-A0AAV1T9G5-F1
#
_entry.id   AF-A0AAV1T9G5-F1
#
_cell.length_a   1.000
_cell.length_b   1.000
_cell.length_c   1.000
_cell.angle_alpha   90.00
_cell.angle_beta   90.00
_cell.angle_gamma   90.00
#
_symmetry.space_group_name_H-M   'P 1'
#
loop_
_entity.id
_entity.type
_entity.pdbx_description
1 polymer ?
#
loop_
_entity_poly.entity_id
_entity_poly.type
_entity_poly.pdbx_seq_one_letter_code
_entity_poly.pdbx_strand_id
1 'polypeptide(L)'
;MTHKGKAAAAAVSSFRRTPAQAHNVGLMNVLSTLDGVVVDIDKRIKAVAVSEGSEAEAIAHLSSSAKAVGTGKITPKEAESMCAERVVSCRKMIADLEYATLGHYLQTIAIQLEAIFAKMHDESFGDQSATSGIAASRDTLQSSSGVRPSQGTGGSKYMQEFSDAFAVIVEEHLRRLPIATFTTECLADFVERLISVFTRHASLLRPLTEHGKLRLANDVAQLELQLEHIVPLRNAGVSYEELRAFRHMIFLETSEILRDSTIDKIRPSNVWHHLTSRAPSELQLPHQMKRWTASAYIEWLDTRAATEQSVPRTTPPSSISNSSAMVTPQSELPLGYPYLKDLRLALQAEKQAWKEVGKCLDAYSQRVSASVNAELSPICDLLQESNAILLAGYEATVYRQL
;
A
#
# COMPACT_ATOMS: atom_id res chain seq x y z
N MET A 1 23.80 -29.99 -5.44
CA MET A 1 23.59 -28.63 -6.03
C MET A 1 22.23 -28.48 -6.74
N THR A 2 21.18 -29.22 -6.35
CA THR A 2 19.93 -29.35 -7.14
C THR A 2 18.65 -28.87 -6.43
N HIS A 3 18.71 -28.32 -5.22
CA HIS A 3 17.51 -27.94 -4.47
C HIS A 3 17.02 -26.48 -4.66
N LYS A 4 17.85 -25.55 -5.17
CA LYS A 4 17.43 -24.15 -5.36
C LYS A 4 16.43 -23.94 -6.51
N GLY A 5 16.51 -24.75 -7.58
CA GLY A 5 15.63 -24.59 -8.76
C GLY A 5 14.18 -25.03 -8.53
N LYS A 6 13.95 -26.00 -7.62
CA LYS A 6 12.61 -26.57 -7.40
C LYS A 6 11.71 -25.68 -6.54
N ALA A 7 12.29 -24.95 -5.58
CA ALA A 7 11.57 -24.01 -4.73
C ALA A 7 11.17 -22.73 -5.49
N ALA A 8 12.09 -22.17 -6.30
CA ALA A 8 11.79 -21.03 -7.16
C ALA A 8 10.73 -21.38 -8.21
N ALA A 9 10.82 -22.56 -8.85
CA ALA A 9 9.80 -23.02 -9.79
C ALA A 9 8.43 -23.27 -9.14
N ALA A 10 8.40 -23.74 -7.89
CA ALA A 10 7.15 -23.92 -7.15
C ALA A 10 6.50 -22.58 -6.76
N ALA A 11 7.27 -21.59 -6.30
CA ALA A 11 6.79 -20.24 -6.03
C ALA A 11 6.27 -19.57 -7.33
N VAL A 12 7.02 -19.66 -8.42
CA VAL A 12 6.58 -19.16 -9.74
C VAL A 12 5.30 -19.86 -10.22
N SER A 13 5.10 -21.13 -9.88
CA SER A 13 3.87 -21.85 -10.22
C SER A 13 2.63 -21.40 -9.42
N SER A 14 2.80 -20.94 -8.17
CA SER A 14 1.67 -20.45 -7.37
C SER A 14 1.15 -19.09 -7.84
N PHE A 15 2.00 -18.29 -8.49
CA PHE A 15 1.61 -17.00 -9.08
C PHE A 15 0.97 -17.13 -10.48
N ARG A 16 0.94 -18.32 -11.08
CA ARG A 16 0.25 -18.50 -12.38
C ARG A 16 -1.26 -18.51 -12.20
N ARG A 17 -1.97 -18.02 -13.22
CA ARG A 17 -3.43 -18.00 -13.20
C ARG A 17 -4.02 -19.40 -13.27
N THR A 18 -5.05 -19.59 -12.46
CA THR A 18 -6.01 -20.68 -12.58
C THR A 18 -7.07 -20.34 -13.65
N PRO A 19 -7.78 -21.34 -14.21
CA PRO A 19 -8.89 -21.09 -15.12
C PRO A 19 -9.99 -20.19 -14.55
N ALA A 20 -10.25 -20.26 -13.24
CA ALA A 20 -11.20 -19.38 -12.56
C ALA A 20 -10.75 -17.91 -12.56
N GLN A 21 -9.45 -17.64 -12.38
CA GLN A 21 -8.91 -16.29 -12.45
C GLN A 21 -8.94 -15.73 -13.89
N ALA A 22 -8.77 -16.58 -14.90
CA ALA A 22 -8.96 -16.17 -16.29
C ALA A 22 -10.42 -15.74 -16.58
N HIS A 23 -11.40 -16.42 -15.98
CA HIS A 23 -12.81 -16.03 -16.05
C HIS A 23 -13.06 -14.65 -15.43
N ASN A 24 -12.45 -14.34 -14.28
CA ASN A 24 -12.60 -13.04 -13.62
C ASN A 24 -12.11 -11.88 -14.50
N VAL A 25 -11.00 -12.05 -15.22
CA VAL A 25 -10.54 -11.05 -16.20
C VAL A 25 -11.55 -10.86 -17.34
N GLY A 26 -12.20 -11.95 -17.79
CA GLY A 26 -13.31 -11.88 -18.74
C GLY A 26 -14.47 -11.05 -18.19
N LEU A 27 -14.85 -11.24 -16.93
CA LEU A 27 -15.89 -10.47 -16.25
C LEU A 27 -15.55 -8.97 -16.21
N MET A 28 -14.31 -8.60 -15.88
CA MET A 28 -13.87 -7.19 -15.88
C MET A 28 -14.01 -6.54 -17.27
N ASN A 29 -13.68 -7.26 -18.34
CA ASN A 29 -13.85 -6.76 -19.71
C ASN A 29 -15.32 -6.58 -20.08
N VAL A 30 -16.20 -7.49 -19.63
CA VAL A 30 -17.65 -7.37 -19.83
C VAL A 30 -18.22 -6.18 -19.07
N LEU A 31 -17.82 -5.97 -17.81
CA LEU A 31 -18.24 -4.81 -17.02
C LEU A 31 -17.81 -3.49 -17.67
N SER A 32 -16.55 -3.40 -18.12
CA SER A 32 -16.05 -2.22 -18.83
C SER A 32 -16.81 -1.95 -20.13
N THR A 33 -17.18 -3.01 -20.87
CA THR A 33 -18.02 -2.88 -22.06
C THR A 33 -19.42 -2.40 -21.71
N LEU A 34 -19.99 -2.88 -20.60
CA LEU A 34 -21.30 -2.46 -20.11
C LEU A 34 -21.32 -0.99 -19.70
N ASP A 35 -20.32 -0.49 -18.98
CA ASP A 35 -20.22 0.96 -18.68
C ASP A 35 -20.14 1.78 -19.98
N GLY A 36 -19.35 1.34 -20.96
CA GLY A 36 -19.27 1.98 -22.28
C GLY A 36 -20.61 2.07 -23.00
N VAL A 37 -21.40 0.99 -22.99
CA VAL A 37 -22.76 0.97 -23.57
C VAL A 37 -23.69 1.94 -22.82
N VAL A 38 -23.62 1.98 -21.50
CA VAL A 38 -24.45 2.89 -20.68
C VAL A 38 -24.08 4.36 -20.93
N VAL A 39 -22.79 4.66 -21.10
CA VAL A 39 -22.31 6.00 -21.50
C VAL A 39 -22.82 6.39 -22.89
N ASP A 40 -22.87 5.45 -23.84
CA ASP A 40 -23.40 5.75 -25.17
C ASP A 40 -24.92 5.91 -25.17
N ILE A 41 -25.64 5.21 -24.30
CA ILE A 41 -27.07 5.45 -24.05
C ILE A 41 -27.28 6.87 -23.50
N ASP A 42 -26.49 7.31 -22.51
CA ASP A 42 -26.55 8.68 -21.97
C ASP A 42 -26.37 9.74 -23.08
N LYS A 43 -25.35 9.57 -23.92
CA LYS A 43 -25.08 10.48 -25.04
C LYS A 43 -26.24 10.52 -26.04
N ARG A 44 -26.83 9.37 -26.36
CA ARG A 44 -27.97 9.28 -27.29
C ARG A 44 -29.21 9.95 -26.71
N ILE A 45 -29.48 9.77 -25.42
CA ILE A 45 -30.60 10.44 -24.74
C ILE A 45 -30.44 11.97 -24.83
N LYS A 46 -29.24 12.48 -24.51
CA LYS A 46 -28.93 13.92 -24.60
C LYS A 46 -29.05 14.45 -26.04
N ALA A 47 -28.62 13.67 -27.04
CA ALA A 47 -28.72 14.07 -28.44
C ALA A 47 -30.17 14.17 -28.94
N VAL A 48 -31.03 13.22 -28.53
CA VAL A 48 -32.47 13.24 -28.89
C VAL A 48 -33.18 14.44 -28.26
N ALA A 49 -32.87 14.76 -27.00
CA ALA A 49 -33.45 15.92 -26.32
C ALA A 49 -33.11 17.26 -27.01
N VAL A 50 -31.89 17.40 -27.53
CA VAL A 50 -31.47 18.59 -28.29
C VAL A 50 -32.18 18.68 -29.66
N SER A 51 -32.42 17.55 -30.32
CA SER A 51 -33.12 17.49 -31.61
C SER A 51 -34.60 17.88 -31.48
N GLU A 52 -35.30 17.40 -30.43
CA GLU A 52 -36.71 17.70 -30.21
C GLU A 52 -36.95 19.15 -29.74
N GLY A 53 -35.99 19.76 -29.03
CA GLY A 53 -36.04 21.20 -28.71
C GLY A 53 -36.01 22.10 -29.95
N SER A 54 -35.22 21.73 -30.97
CA SER A 54 -35.10 22.49 -32.22
C SER A 54 -36.31 22.33 -33.15
N GLU A 55 -36.99 21.17 -33.15
CA GLU A 55 -38.21 20.97 -33.94
C GLU A 55 -39.46 21.53 -33.25
N ALA A 56 -39.52 21.49 -31.91
CA ALA A 56 -40.62 22.09 -31.14
C ALA A 56 -40.65 23.63 -31.25
N GLU A 57 -39.50 24.30 -31.29
CA GLU A 57 -39.41 25.75 -31.54
C GLU A 57 -39.82 26.13 -32.97
N ALA A 58 -39.58 25.26 -33.97
CA ALA A 58 -40.01 25.48 -35.35
C ALA A 58 -41.52 25.27 -35.54
N ILE A 59 -42.14 24.33 -34.82
CA ILE A 59 -43.56 23.99 -34.94
C ILE A 59 -44.45 24.91 -34.07
N ALA A 60 -43.92 25.48 -32.99
CA ALA A 60 -44.64 26.43 -32.12
C ALA A 60 -45.07 27.72 -32.85
N HIS A 61 -44.43 28.06 -33.97
CA HIS A 61 -44.83 29.20 -34.80
C HIS A 61 -46.01 28.94 -35.75
N LEU A 62 -46.54 27.70 -35.84
CA LEU A 62 -47.50 27.33 -36.90
C LEU A 62 -48.81 26.65 -36.46
N SER A 63 -49.09 26.43 -35.17
CA SER A 63 -50.39 25.84 -34.79
C SER A 63 -50.94 26.26 -33.43
N SER A 64 -51.74 27.33 -33.42
CA SER A 64 -52.70 27.59 -32.35
C SER A 64 -54.08 27.04 -32.75
N SER A 65 -54.39 25.81 -32.32
CA SER A 65 -55.75 25.33 -32.00
C SER A 65 -55.80 23.80 -32.05
N ALA A 66 -55.79 23.15 -30.88
CA ALA A 66 -56.58 21.93 -30.62
C ALA A 66 -56.58 21.62 -29.12
N LYS A 67 -57.76 21.25 -28.63
CA LYS A 67 -58.11 21.02 -27.22
C LYS A 67 -57.27 19.95 -26.52
N ALA A 68 -56.95 20.23 -25.26
CA ALA A 68 -56.37 19.32 -24.29
C ALA A 68 -57.29 18.11 -24.02
N VAL A 69 -56.74 16.91 -24.21
CA VAL A 69 -57.26 15.66 -23.66
C VAL A 69 -56.17 15.08 -22.76
N GLY A 70 -56.54 14.81 -21.51
CA GLY A 70 -55.66 14.26 -20.48
C GLY A 70 -55.24 12.83 -20.81
N THR A 71 -54.04 12.70 -21.34
CA THR A 71 -53.19 11.53 -21.21
C THR A 71 -51.90 12.04 -20.61
N GLY A 72 -51.38 11.36 -19.58
CA GLY A 72 -50.10 11.70 -18.92
C GLY A 72 -48.94 11.65 -19.91
N LYS A 73 -48.82 12.69 -20.75
CA LYS A 73 -47.71 12.95 -21.64
C LYS A 73 -46.62 13.52 -20.77
N ILE A 74 -45.75 12.63 -20.28
CA ILE A 74 -44.44 12.99 -19.77
C ILE A 74 -43.81 13.89 -20.83
N THR A 75 -43.43 15.11 -20.44
CA THR A 75 -42.75 16.02 -21.37
C THR A 75 -41.40 15.43 -21.75
N PRO A 76 -40.85 15.69 -22.96
CA PRO A 76 -39.53 15.20 -23.35
C PRO A 76 -38.44 15.50 -22.31
N LYS A 77 -38.56 16.67 -21.66
CA LYS A 77 -37.67 17.13 -20.59
C LYS A 77 -37.79 16.33 -19.29
N GLU A 78 -39.01 15.91 -18.92
CA GLU A 78 -39.24 15.02 -17.78
C GLU A 78 -38.76 13.59 -18.07
N ALA A 79 -38.97 13.10 -19.30
CA ALA A 79 -38.48 11.79 -19.73
C ALA A 79 -36.94 11.75 -19.77
N GLU A 80 -36.29 12.81 -20.24
CA GLU A 80 -34.84 12.99 -20.21
C GLU A 80 -34.31 12.96 -18.78
N SER A 81 -34.91 13.73 -17.87
CA SER A 81 -34.51 13.77 -16.45
C SER A 81 -34.61 12.39 -15.78
N MET A 82 -35.73 11.68 -15.98
CA MET A 82 -35.92 10.34 -15.41
C MET A 82 -34.95 9.31 -15.99
N CYS A 83 -34.62 9.42 -17.29
CA CYS A 83 -33.69 8.51 -17.94
C CYS A 83 -32.25 8.79 -17.49
N ALA A 84 -31.86 10.07 -17.39
CA ALA A 84 -30.56 10.48 -16.88
C ALA A 84 -30.32 10.00 -15.44
N GLU A 85 -31.31 10.13 -14.55
CA GLU A 85 -31.22 9.64 -13.18
C GLU A 85 -31.00 8.12 -13.12
N ARG A 86 -31.76 7.36 -13.92
CA ARG A 86 -31.60 5.90 -13.99
C ARG A 86 -30.25 5.48 -14.56
N VAL A 87 -29.78 6.18 -15.60
CA VAL A 87 -28.46 5.93 -16.20
C VAL A 87 -27.35 6.21 -15.19
N VAL A 88 -27.41 7.32 -14.45
CA VAL A 88 -26.44 7.64 -13.38
C VAL A 88 -26.45 6.55 -12.30
N SER A 89 -27.63 6.10 -11.86
CA SER A 89 -27.75 5.02 -10.88
C SER A 89 -27.15 3.71 -11.39
N CYS A 90 -27.43 3.31 -12.63
CA CYS A 90 -26.85 2.12 -13.25
C CYS A 90 -25.32 2.21 -13.35
N ARG A 91 -24.77 3.37 -13.76
CA ARG A 91 -23.33 3.58 -13.83
C ARG A 91 -22.66 3.47 -12.47
N LYS A 92 -23.30 4.01 -11.43
CA LYS A 92 -22.82 3.87 -10.05
C LYS A 92 -22.73 2.39 -9.65
N MET A 93 -23.78 1.61 -9.91
CA MET A 93 -23.79 0.17 -9.59
C MET A 93 -22.70 -0.61 -10.35
N ILE A 94 -22.48 -0.29 -11.63
CA ILE A 94 -21.42 -0.91 -12.43
C ILE A 94 -20.05 -0.55 -11.86
N ALA A 95 -19.80 0.74 -11.59
CA ALA A 95 -18.54 1.18 -11.00
C ALA A 95 -18.30 0.50 -9.65
N ASP A 96 -19.28 0.50 -8.73
CA ASP A 96 -19.16 -0.15 -7.42
C ASP A 96 -18.78 -1.65 -7.57
N LEU A 97 -19.35 -2.35 -8.56
CA LEU A 97 -19.02 -3.74 -8.86
C LEU A 97 -17.63 -3.92 -9.51
N GLU A 98 -17.21 -3.01 -10.38
CA GLU A 98 -15.88 -2.98 -10.99
C GLU A 98 -14.79 -2.81 -9.92
N TYR A 99 -14.93 -1.80 -9.04
CA TYR A 99 -13.98 -1.56 -7.95
C TYR A 99 -13.99 -2.71 -6.94
N ALA A 100 -15.16 -3.25 -6.59
CA ALA A 100 -15.21 -4.40 -5.70
C ALA A 100 -14.49 -5.60 -6.32
N THR A 101 -14.78 -5.96 -7.57
CA THR A 101 -14.22 -7.17 -8.19
C THR A 101 -12.71 -7.04 -8.43
N LEU A 102 -12.26 -5.92 -9.03
CA LEU A 102 -10.84 -5.69 -9.26
C LEU A 102 -10.09 -5.55 -7.95
N GLY A 103 -10.69 -4.85 -7.00
CA GLY A 103 -10.13 -4.60 -5.70
C GLY A 103 -9.77 -5.88 -4.96
N HIS A 104 -10.76 -6.74 -4.70
CA HIS A 104 -10.52 -8.01 -4.00
C HIS A 104 -9.47 -8.87 -4.70
N TYR A 105 -9.43 -8.83 -6.03
CA TYR A 105 -8.42 -9.52 -6.83
C TYR A 105 -7.01 -8.98 -6.59
N LEU A 106 -6.83 -7.67 -6.74
CA LEU A 106 -5.54 -7.00 -6.51
C LEU A 106 -5.10 -7.09 -5.05
N GLN A 107 -6.03 -7.04 -4.09
CA GLN A 107 -5.77 -7.29 -2.67
C GLN A 107 -5.14 -8.67 -2.45
N THR A 108 -5.69 -9.70 -3.09
CA THR A 108 -5.16 -11.07 -2.98
C THR A 108 -3.75 -11.19 -3.55
N ILE A 109 -3.45 -10.48 -4.64
CA ILE A 109 -2.11 -10.41 -5.22
C ILE A 109 -1.16 -9.63 -4.30
N ALA A 110 -1.61 -8.50 -3.76
CA ALA A 110 -0.83 -7.65 -2.87
C ALA A 110 -0.38 -8.43 -1.63
N ILE A 111 -1.31 -9.14 -0.96
CA ILE A 111 -0.99 -9.97 0.22
C ILE A 111 0.12 -10.99 -0.08
N GLN A 112 0.11 -11.60 -1.27
CA GLN A 112 1.15 -12.57 -1.64
C GLN A 112 2.52 -11.90 -1.87
N LEU A 113 2.55 -10.70 -2.47
CA LEU A 113 3.77 -9.92 -2.63
C LEU A 113 4.30 -9.37 -1.29
N GLU A 114 3.40 -8.94 -0.41
CA GLU A 114 3.73 -8.48 0.95
C GLU A 114 4.34 -9.60 1.79
N ALA A 115 3.87 -10.84 1.62
CA ALA A 115 4.49 -12.01 2.24
C ALA A 115 5.94 -12.24 1.76
N ILE A 116 6.29 -11.80 0.55
CA ILE A 116 7.69 -11.82 0.08
C ILE A 116 8.48 -10.69 0.76
N PHE A 117 7.93 -9.48 0.88
CA PHE A 117 8.59 -8.39 1.63
C PHE A 117 8.88 -8.79 3.07
N ALA A 118 7.97 -9.52 3.73
CA ALA A 118 8.19 -10.03 5.07
C ALA A 118 9.46 -10.88 5.22
N LYS A 119 9.88 -11.60 4.17
CA LYS A 119 11.10 -12.42 4.17
C LYS A 119 12.38 -11.59 4.28
N MET A 120 12.32 -10.27 4.09
CA MET A 120 13.48 -9.40 4.35
C MET A 120 13.93 -9.47 5.81
N HIS A 121 13.03 -9.81 6.74
CA HIS A 121 13.35 -9.98 8.16
C HIS A 121 14.10 -11.29 8.45
N ASP A 122 14.11 -12.25 7.50
CA ASP A 122 14.89 -13.48 7.58
C ASP A 122 16.32 -13.30 7.03
N GLU A 123 16.61 -12.16 6.39
CA GLU A 123 17.92 -11.85 5.82
C GLU A 123 18.78 -11.03 6.79
N SER A 124 20.09 -11.28 6.82
CA SER A 124 21.00 -10.44 7.60
C SER A 124 21.38 -9.17 6.85
N PHE A 125 21.00 -8.03 7.41
CA PHE A 125 21.50 -6.69 7.07
C PHE A 125 22.61 -6.22 8.03
N GLY A 126 22.96 -7.07 9.00
CA GLY A 126 23.99 -6.83 10.02
C GLY A 126 25.36 -7.44 9.73
N ASP A 127 25.43 -8.43 8.85
CA ASP A 127 26.64 -9.23 8.68
C ASP A 127 27.68 -8.51 7.82
N GLN A 128 28.81 -8.14 8.42
CA GLN A 128 30.00 -7.65 7.71
C GLN A 128 30.76 -8.79 6.97
N SER A 129 30.33 -10.04 7.11
CA SER A 129 31.06 -11.22 6.60
C SER A 129 31.20 -11.27 5.07
N ALA A 130 30.42 -10.49 4.31
CA ALA A 130 30.51 -10.49 2.85
C ALA A 130 31.78 -9.79 2.32
N THR A 131 32.45 -8.95 3.12
CA THR A 131 33.69 -8.26 2.70
C THR A 131 34.96 -9.00 3.09
N SER A 132 34.95 -9.85 4.12
CA SER A 132 36.14 -10.60 4.54
C SER A 132 36.41 -11.89 3.73
N GLY A 133 35.46 -12.35 2.92
CA GLY A 133 35.59 -13.58 2.12
C GLY A 133 36.45 -13.47 0.85
N ILE A 134 36.83 -12.25 0.42
CA ILE A 134 37.58 -12.05 -0.83
C ILE A 134 39.09 -11.84 -0.57
N ALA A 135 39.51 -11.58 0.68
CA ALA A 135 40.92 -11.34 1.01
C ALA A 135 41.67 -12.56 1.58
N ALA A 136 40.98 -13.66 1.96
CA ALA A 136 41.58 -14.81 2.65
C ALA A 136 41.61 -16.11 1.82
N SER A 137 41.77 -16.02 0.50
CA SER A 137 42.08 -17.19 -0.35
C SER A 137 42.91 -16.75 -1.55
N ARG A 138 44.12 -16.25 -1.27
CA ARG A 138 45.16 -16.08 -2.27
C ARG A 138 46.33 -16.99 -1.91
N ASP A 139 46.14 -18.28 -2.14
CA ASP A 139 47.21 -19.21 -2.50
C ASP A 139 46.62 -20.58 -2.87
N THR A 140 46.16 -20.71 -4.11
CA THR A 140 46.42 -21.93 -4.90
C THR A 140 46.27 -21.60 -6.39
N LEU A 141 47.38 -21.67 -7.12
CA LEU A 141 47.45 -21.60 -8.58
C LEU A 141 46.71 -22.79 -9.19
N GLN A 142 45.75 -22.55 -10.10
CA GLN A 142 45.76 -23.22 -11.42
C GLN A 142 44.72 -22.67 -12.40
N SER A 143 45.19 -22.58 -13.64
CA SER A 143 44.59 -22.05 -14.86
C SER A 143 43.41 -22.87 -15.38
N SER A 144 42.33 -22.19 -15.77
CA SER A 144 41.56 -22.55 -16.98
C SER A 144 40.69 -21.38 -17.44
N SER A 145 40.98 -20.90 -18.65
CA SER A 145 40.20 -19.93 -19.42
C SER A 145 38.73 -20.32 -19.52
N GLY A 146 37.86 -19.44 -19.02
CA GLY A 146 36.42 -19.48 -19.23
C GLY A 146 35.88 -18.09 -18.93
N VAL A 147 35.40 -17.40 -19.96
CA VAL A 147 34.67 -16.14 -19.84
C VAL A 147 33.43 -16.41 -18.98
N ARG A 148 33.54 -16.21 -17.67
CA ARG A 148 32.37 -16.11 -16.79
C ARG A 148 31.76 -14.74 -17.05
N PRO A 149 30.45 -14.63 -17.34
CA PRO A 149 29.81 -13.34 -17.26
C PRO A 149 30.01 -12.86 -15.82
N SER A 150 30.42 -11.60 -15.70
CA SER A 150 30.49 -10.87 -14.43
C SER A 150 29.29 -11.25 -13.57
N GLN A 151 29.55 -11.89 -12.43
CA GLN A 151 28.53 -12.30 -11.50
C GLN A 151 27.94 -11.01 -10.93
N GLY A 152 26.82 -10.60 -11.52
CA GLY A 152 26.20 -9.30 -11.32
C GLY A 152 25.93 -9.01 -9.84
N THR A 153 26.04 -7.73 -9.52
CA THR A 153 25.60 -7.05 -8.30
C THR A 153 24.60 -7.89 -7.49
N GLY A 154 25.05 -8.47 -6.39
CA GLY A 154 24.25 -9.40 -5.56
C GLY A 154 23.11 -8.69 -4.85
N GLY A 155 21.91 -8.73 -5.43
CA GLY A 155 20.67 -8.26 -4.81
C GLY A 155 20.16 -9.19 -3.69
N SER A 156 19.17 -8.72 -2.93
CA SER A 156 18.55 -9.52 -1.86
C SER A 156 17.71 -10.68 -2.39
N LYS A 157 17.68 -11.80 -1.64
CA LYS A 157 17.00 -13.01 -2.12
C LYS A 157 15.49 -12.80 -2.17
N TYR A 158 14.92 -12.14 -1.17
CA TYR A 158 13.51 -11.75 -1.17
C TYR A 158 13.18 -10.82 -2.35
N MET A 159 14.10 -9.91 -2.72
CA MET A 159 13.89 -8.98 -3.83
C MET A 159 13.99 -9.68 -5.20
N GLN A 160 14.87 -10.69 -5.32
CA GLN A 160 14.86 -11.57 -6.49
C GLN A 160 13.55 -12.36 -6.59
N GLU A 161 13.09 -12.94 -5.47
CA GLU A 161 11.81 -13.66 -5.43
C GLU A 161 10.64 -12.74 -5.78
N PHE A 162 10.65 -11.50 -5.27
CA PHE A 162 9.66 -10.48 -5.61
C PHE A 162 9.71 -10.17 -7.10
N SER A 163 10.89 -9.94 -7.67
CA SER A 163 11.04 -9.62 -9.10
C SER A 163 10.53 -10.76 -9.98
N ASP A 164 10.85 -12.01 -9.64
CA ASP A 164 10.40 -13.19 -10.38
C ASP A 164 8.87 -13.36 -10.29
N ALA A 165 8.29 -13.22 -9.09
CA ALA A 165 6.85 -13.29 -8.87
C ALA A 165 6.11 -12.13 -9.57
N PHE A 166 6.64 -10.92 -9.45
CA PHE A 166 6.06 -9.71 -10.00
C PHE A 166 6.06 -9.73 -11.53
N ALA A 167 7.13 -10.22 -12.16
CA ALA A 167 7.17 -10.41 -13.61
C ALA A 167 6.02 -11.34 -14.08
N VAL A 168 5.79 -12.45 -13.38
CA VAL A 168 4.66 -13.34 -13.68
C VAL A 168 3.33 -12.64 -13.43
N ILE A 169 3.19 -11.87 -12.36
CA ILE A 169 1.96 -11.13 -12.05
C ILE A 169 1.63 -10.11 -13.14
N VAL A 170 2.62 -9.32 -13.59
CA VAL A 170 2.45 -8.32 -14.65
C VAL A 170 2.04 -9.00 -15.95
N GLU A 171 2.79 -10.03 -16.37
CA GLU A 171 2.54 -10.74 -17.63
C GLU A 171 1.20 -11.48 -17.58
N GLU A 172 0.95 -12.26 -16.53
CA GLU A 172 -0.21 -13.12 -16.45
C GLU A 172 -1.49 -12.38 -16.08
N HIS A 173 -1.43 -11.44 -15.16
CA HIS A 173 -2.63 -10.86 -14.55
C HIS A 173 -2.87 -9.44 -15.02
N LEU A 174 -1.91 -8.53 -14.81
CA LEU A 174 -2.15 -7.09 -14.93
C LEU A 174 -2.28 -6.63 -16.38
N ARG A 175 -1.45 -7.13 -17.31
CA ARG A 175 -1.51 -6.74 -18.73
C ARG A 175 -2.79 -7.16 -19.45
N ARG A 176 -3.59 -8.04 -18.85
CA ARG A 176 -4.85 -8.53 -19.45
C ARG A 176 -6.09 -7.80 -18.90
N LEU A 177 -5.90 -6.86 -17.98
CA LEU A 177 -6.98 -6.00 -17.50
C LEU A 177 -7.42 -5.01 -18.60
N PRO A 178 -8.70 -4.58 -18.60
CA PRO A 178 -9.18 -3.60 -19.56
C PRO A 178 -8.45 -2.25 -19.40
N ILE A 179 -8.23 -1.56 -20.51
CA ILE A 179 -7.70 -0.20 -20.50
C ILE A 179 -8.86 0.75 -20.16
N ALA A 180 -9.08 0.94 -18.86
CA ALA A 180 -10.16 1.75 -18.32
C ALA A 180 -9.66 2.64 -17.16
N THR A 181 -10.40 3.70 -16.86
CA THR A 181 -10.07 4.65 -15.77
C THR A 181 -10.06 3.95 -14.42
N PHE A 182 -11.08 3.16 -14.09
CA PHE A 182 -11.17 2.42 -12.84
C PHE A 182 -9.98 1.45 -12.65
N THR A 183 -9.52 0.83 -13.75
CA THR A 183 -8.36 -0.08 -13.71
C THR A 183 -7.09 0.69 -13.39
N THR A 184 -6.90 1.86 -14.00
CA THR A 184 -5.74 2.71 -13.73
C THR A 184 -5.71 3.18 -12.28
N GLU A 185 -6.86 3.56 -11.72
CA GLU A 185 -6.98 3.96 -10.31
C GLU A 185 -6.69 2.79 -9.36
N CYS A 186 -7.28 1.62 -9.61
CA CYS A 186 -7.03 0.43 -8.80
C CYS A 186 -5.56 -0.01 -8.85
N LEU A 187 -4.90 0.10 -10.01
CA LEU A 187 -3.48 -0.20 -10.16
C LEU A 187 -2.59 0.85 -9.46
N ALA A 188 -2.97 2.12 -9.46
CA ALA A 188 -2.27 3.15 -8.72
C ALA A 188 -2.35 2.89 -7.21
N ASP A 189 -3.54 2.57 -6.70
CA ASP A 189 -3.73 2.20 -5.29
C ASP A 189 -2.94 0.93 -4.94
N PHE A 190 -2.80 -0.01 -5.88
CA PHE A 190 -2.05 -1.26 -5.69
C PHE A 190 -0.57 -0.99 -5.53
N VAL A 191 -0.01 -0.11 -6.37
CA VAL A 191 1.37 0.32 -6.25
C VAL A 191 1.59 1.13 -4.97
N GLU A 192 0.67 2.03 -4.63
CA GLU A 192 0.71 2.81 -3.38
C GLU A 192 0.80 1.88 -2.15
N ARG A 193 -0.06 0.85 -2.10
CA ARG A 193 -0.08 -0.17 -1.05
C ARG A 193 1.25 -0.92 -0.95
N LEU A 194 1.79 -1.39 -2.07
CA LEU A 194 3.07 -2.12 -2.08
C LEU A 194 4.22 -1.24 -1.57
N ILE A 195 4.28 0.02 -1.97
CA ILE A 195 5.29 0.98 -1.51
C ILE A 195 5.15 1.21 0.00
N SER A 196 3.93 1.44 0.48
CA SER A 196 3.68 1.68 1.91
C SER A 196 4.12 0.49 2.76
N VAL A 197 3.70 -0.73 2.40
CA VAL A 197 4.03 -1.95 3.15
C VAL A 197 5.54 -2.25 3.08
N PHE A 198 6.17 -2.10 1.91
CA PHE A 198 7.62 -2.23 1.80
C PHE A 198 8.36 -1.26 2.72
N THR A 199 7.96 0.01 2.73
CA THR A 199 8.58 1.05 3.56
C THR A 199 8.46 0.73 5.05
N ARG A 200 7.31 0.20 5.49
CA ARG A 200 7.13 -0.26 6.88
C ARG A 200 8.00 -1.47 7.22
N HIS A 201 8.14 -2.44 6.32
CA HIS A 201 9.05 -3.55 6.58
C HIS A 201 10.52 -3.08 6.61
N ALA A 202 10.89 -2.16 5.74
CA ALA A 202 12.23 -1.58 5.68
C ALA A 202 12.58 -0.78 6.94
N SER A 203 11.63 -0.03 7.50
CA SER A 203 11.84 0.76 8.73
C SER A 203 12.07 -0.11 9.98
N LEU A 204 11.56 -1.34 9.98
CA LEU A 204 11.72 -2.30 11.08
C LEU A 204 13.02 -3.11 11.02
N LEU A 205 13.82 -2.98 9.96
CA LEU A 205 15.05 -3.76 9.80
C LEU A 205 16.08 -3.45 10.89
N ARG A 206 16.57 -4.50 11.55
CA ARG A 206 17.59 -4.38 12.58
C ARG A 206 18.35 -5.71 12.79
N PRO A 207 19.67 -5.68 13.00
CA PRO A 207 20.58 -4.53 12.90
C PRO A 207 20.79 -4.08 11.44
N LEU A 208 21.01 -2.77 11.23
CA LEU A 208 21.23 -2.18 9.92
C LEU A 208 22.62 -1.52 9.85
N THR A 209 23.59 -2.22 9.24
CA THR A 209 24.95 -1.71 9.04
C THR A 209 25.06 -0.79 7.83
N GLU A 210 26.19 -0.09 7.63
CA GLU A 210 26.44 0.71 6.42
C GLU A 210 26.30 -0.10 5.12
N HIS A 211 26.80 -1.34 5.12
CA HIS A 211 26.59 -2.25 4.00
C HIS A 211 25.11 -2.62 3.83
N GLY A 212 24.42 -2.89 4.94
CA GLY A 212 22.98 -3.12 4.96
C GLY A 212 22.17 -1.94 4.41
N LYS A 213 22.56 -0.69 4.69
CA LYS A 213 21.93 0.52 4.13
C LYS A 213 22.09 0.59 2.61
N LEU A 214 23.32 0.36 2.11
CA LEU A 214 23.58 0.34 0.66
C LEU A 214 22.77 -0.76 -0.04
N ARG A 215 22.69 -1.93 0.58
CA ARG A 215 21.89 -3.06 0.10
C ARG A 215 20.40 -2.73 0.06
N LEU A 216 19.85 -2.17 1.14
CA LEU A 216 18.46 -1.74 1.21
C LEU A 216 18.16 -0.64 0.18
N ALA A 217 19.07 0.31 -0.03
CA ALA A 217 18.93 1.32 -1.07
C ALA A 217 18.93 0.69 -2.48
N ASN A 218 19.73 -0.35 -2.72
CA ASN A 218 19.66 -1.09 -3.97
C ASN A 218 18.30 -1.79 -4.13
N ASP A 219 17.79 -2.43 -3.08
CA ASP A 219 16.46 -3.07 -3.07
C ASP A 219 15.34 -2.05 -3.36
N VAL A 220 15.41 -0.84 -2.78
CA VAL A 220 14.47 0.26 -3.10
C VAL A 220 14.51 0.61 -4.58
N ALA A 221 15.71 0.73 -5.18
CA ALA A 221 15.83 1.03 -6.61
C ALA A 221 15.27 -0.08 -7.50
N GLN A 222 15.45 -1.34 -7.09
CA GLN A 222 14.86 -2.48 -7.80
C GLN A 222 13.33 -2.45 -7.71
N LEU A 223 12.77 -2.19 -6.53
CA LEU A 223 11.32 -2.05 -6.35
C LEU A 223 10.76 -0.92 -7.22
N GLU A 224 11.38 0.26 -7.20
CA GLU A 224 10.99 1.41 -8.03
C GLU A 224 10.95 1.03 -9.52
N LEU A 225 12.01 0.37 -10.02
CA LEU A 225 12.10 -0.07 -11.40
C LEU A 225 10.98 -1.07 -11.77
N GLN A 226 10.64 -1.99 -10.87
CA GLN A 226 9.57 -2.96 -11.12
C GLN A 226 8.20 -2.29 -11.17
N LEU A 227 7.90 -1.42 -10.21
CA LEU A 227 6.59 -0.77 -10.08
C LEU A 227 6.29 0.22 -11.21
N GLU A 228 7.32 0.88 -11.77
CA GLU A 228 7.18 1.79 -12.93
C GLU A 228 6.59 1.10 -14.17
N HIS A 229 6.66 -0.24 -14.27
CA HIS A 229 6.03 -1.01 -15.35
C HIS A 229 4.50 -1.05 -15.28
N ILE A 230 3.88 -0.76 -14.13
CA ILE A 230 2.42 -0.78 -13.96
C ILE A 230 1.86 0.62 -14.12
N VAL A 231 2.32 1.55 -13.29
CA VAL A 231 1.93 2.95 -13.32
C VAL A 231 3.17 3.82 -13.18
N PRO A 232 3.21 5.01 -13.80
CA PRO A 232 4.30 5.93 -13.54
C PRO A 232 4.32 6.32 -12.06
N LEU A 233 5.46 6.16 -11.37
CA LEU A 233 5.54 6.34 -9.92
C LEU A 233 5.20 7.75 -9.43
N ARG A 234 5.29 8.76 -10.31
CA ARG A 234 4.77 10.11 -10.03
C ARG A 234 3.28 10.12 -9.67
N ASN A 235 2.52 9.11 -10.09
CA ASN A 235 1.10 8.95 -9.80
C ASN A 235 0.85 8.22 -8.46
N ALA A 236 1.88 7.62 -7.83
CA ALA A 236 1.75 6.95 -6.52
C ALA A 236 1.75 7.93 -5.33
N GLY A 237 1.85 9.24 -5.61
CA GLY A 237 1.59 10.31 -4.65
C GLY A 237 2.44 10.24 -3.38
N VAL A 238 1.76 10.37 -2.22
CA VAL A 238 2.38 10.50 -0.89
C VAL A 238 3.24 9.29 -0.53
N SER A 239 2.81 8.07 -0.87
CA SER A 239 3.58 6.86 -0.52
C SER A 239 4.93 6.79 -1.24
N TYR A 240 5.01 7.27 -2.48
CA TYR A 240 6.29 7.35 -3.19
C TYR A 240 7.18 8.48 -2.66
N GLU A 241 6.61 9.62 -2.28
CA GLU A 241 7.37 10.67 -1.59
C GLU A 241 7.95 10.18 -0.25
N GLU A 242 7.16 9.43 0.52
CA GLU A 242 7.61 8.77 1.76
C GLU A 242 8.76 7.81 1.48
N LEU A 243 8.66 6.94 0.47
CA LEU A 243 9.75 6.00 0.13
C LEU A 243 11.05 6.74 -0.22
N ARG A 244 10.97 7.83 -0.98
CA ARG A 244 12.13 8.64 -1.36
C ARG A 244 12.75 9.34 -0.16
N ALA A 245 11.92 9.95 0.70
CA ALA A 245 12.38 10.59 1.93
C ALA A 245 12.99 9.57 2.89
N PHE A 246 12.39 8.38 3.02
CA PHE A 246 12.93 7.27 3.80
C PHE A 246 14.29 6.81 3.27
N ARG A 247 14.43 6.61 1.96
CA ARG A 247 15.70 6.27 1.30
C ARG A 247 16.79 7.32 1.52
N HIS A 248 16.43 8.60 1.65
CA HIS A 248 17.37 9.65 2.03
C HIS A 248 17.75 9.53 3.51
N MET A 249 16.75 9.43 4.39
CA MET A 249 16.91 9.33 5.85
C MET A 249 17.80 8.17 6.30
N ILE A 250 17.80 7.02 5.61
CA ILE A 250 18.65 5.88 6.02
C ILE A 250 20.14 6.24 6.05
N PHE A 251 20.59 7.19 5.22
CA PHE A 251 21.98 7.64 5.13
C PHE A 251 22.31 8.87 5.98
N LEU A 252 21.31 9.57 6.53
CA LEU A 252 21.54 10.72 7.39
C LEU A 252 22.17 10.34 8.73
N GLU A 253 23.00 11.22 9.29
CA GLU A 253 23.45 11.07 10.67
C GLU A 253 22.29 11.26 11.65
N THR A 254 22.37 10.65 12.83
CA THR A 254 21.26 10.65 13.81
C THR A 254 20.91 12.05 14.29
N SER A 255 21.89 12.96 14.37
CA SER A 255 21.72 14.38 14.70
C SER A 255 21.03 15.20 13.61
N GLU A 256 21.10 14.75 12.36
CA GLU A 256 20.60 15.47 11.19
C GLU A 256 19.16 15.09 10.84
N ILE A 257 18.73 13.87 11.17
CA ILE A 257 17.39 13.35 10.82
C ILE A 257 16.29 14.34 11.20
N LEU A 258 16.27 14.82 12.45
CA LEU A 258 15.20 15.70 12.94
C LEU A 258 15.25 17.12 12.35
N ARG A 259 16.36 17.50 11.72
CA ARG A 259 16.56 18.81 11.10
C ARG A 259 16.34 18.76 9.59
N ASP A 260 16.20 17.56 9.03
CA ASP A 260 16.04 17.35 7.61
C ASP A 260 14.68 17.84 7.13
N SER A 261 14.66 18.51 5.97
CA SER A 261 13.45 19.11 5.41
C SER A 261 12.50 18.12 4.78
N THR A 262 12.88 16.84 4.67
CA THR A 262 12.05 15.78 4.09
C THR A 262 11.42 14.86 5.14
N ILE A 263 11.71 15.08 6.43
CA ILE A 263 11.20 14.24 7.52
C ILE A 263 9.67 14.29 7.65
N ASP A 264 9.05 15.41 7.29
CA ASP A 264 7.60 15.61 7.30
C ASP A 264 6.85 14.76 6.26
N LYS A 265 7.59 14.22 5.28
CA LYS A 265 7.08 13.28 4.26
C LYS A 265 7.05 11.84 4.74
N ILE A 266 7.70 11.53 5.86
CA ILE A 266 7.78 10.17 6.41
C ILE A 266 6.82 10.07 7.58
N ARG A 267 6.10 8.94 7.69
CA ARG A 267 5.22 8.71 8.84
C ARG A 267 6.06 8.64 10.13
N PRO A 268 5.62 9.29 11.24
CA PRO A 268 6.38 9.31 12.49
C PRO A 268 6.78 7.92 13.00
N SER A 269 5.90 6.92 12.88
CA SER A 269 6.22 5.54 13.24
C SER A 269 7.41 4.97 12.49
N ASN A 270 7.48 5.19 11.16
CA ASN A 270 8.59 4.71 10.32
C ASN A 270 9.92 5.39 10.67
N VAL A 271 9.90 6.69 10.97
CA VAL A 271 11.09 7.41 11.47
C VAL A 271 11.58 6.77 12.77
N TRP A 272 10.67 6.52 13.71
CA TRP A 272 11.01 5.93 15.00
C TRP A 272 11.53 4.49 14.88
N HIS A 273 10.87 3.65 14.07
CA HIS A 273 11.31 2.27 13.82
C HIS A 273 12.75 2.26 13.31
N HIS A 274 13.06 3.14 12.35
CA HIS A 274 14.41 3.25 11.81
C HIS A 274 15.42 3.80 12.81
N LEU A 275 15.09 4.84 13.58
CA LEU A 275 15.98 5.36 14.63
C LEU A 275 16.29 4.30 15.69
N THR A 276 15.34 3.41 15.98
CA THR A 276 15.54 2.27 16.88
C THR A 276 16.54 1.24 16.32
N SER A 277 16.70 1.15 14.99
CA SER A 277 17.74 0.29 14.40
C SER A 277 19.16 0.71 14.82
N ARG A 278 19.34 1.98 15.20
CA ARG A 278 20.60 2.57 15.68
C ARG A 278 20.76 2.52 17.20
N ALA A 279 19.72 2.09 17.92
CA ALA A 279 19.72 2.01 19.38
C ALA A 279 20.38 0.71 19.90
N PRO A 280 20.66 0.59 21.20
CA PRO A 280 21.15 -0.65 21.83
C PRO A 280 20.13 -1.79 21.73
N SER A 281 20.61 -3.03 21.54
CA SER A 281 19.78 -4.22 21.23
C SER A 281 18.70 -4.51 22.27
N GLU A 282 18.88 -4.02 23.49
CA GLU A 282 17.99 -4.13 24.64
C GLU A 282 16.73 -3.28 24.49
N LEU A 283 16.74 -2.21 23.68
CA LEU A 283 15.55 -1.46 23.30
C LEU A 283 14.78 -2.24 22.24
N GLN A 284 13.68 -2.87 22.63
CA GLN A 284 12.88 -3.71 21.73
C GLN A 284 11.89 -2.87 20.90
N LEU A 285 11.61 -3.32 19.69
CA LEU A 285 10.50 -2.80 18.88
C LEU A 285 9.14 -3.31 19.42
N PRO A 286 8.02 -2.62 19.15
CA PRO A 286 6.70 -3.00 19.64
C PRO A 286 6.31 -4.44 19.35
N HIS A 287 6.61 -4.93 18.15
CA HIS A 287 6.32 -6.31 17.75
C HIS A 287 7.14 -7.32 18.55
N GLN A 288 8.40 -7.01 18.88
CA GLN A 288 9.26 -7.88 19.69
C GLN A 288 8.75 -7.95 21.13
N MET A 289 8.41 -6.81 21.72
CA MET A 289 7.88 -6.73 23.09
C MET A 289 6.54 -7.48 23.21
N LYS A 290 5.69 -7.43 22.18
CA LYS A 290 4.41 -8.16 22.10
C LYS A 290 4.52 -9.60 21.60
N ARG A 291 5.72 -10.06 21.20
CA ARG A 291 5.95 -11.37 20.56
C ARG A 291 5.14 -11.59 19.27
N TRP A 292 4.97 -10.53 18.49
CA TRP A 292 4.39 -10.57 17.15
C TRP A 292 5.49 -10.69 16.09
N THR A 293 5.15 -11.29 14.95
CA THR A 293 5.99 -11.19 13.76
C THR A 293 5.95 -9.75 13.22
N ALA A 294 6.96 -9.36 12.44
CA ALA A 294 6.98 -8.05 11.79
C ALA A 294 5.73 -7.85 10.91
N SER A 295 5.32 -8.88 10.16
CA SER A 295 4.10 -8.86 9.33
C SER A 295 2.84 -8.63 10.15
N ALA A 296 2.67 -9.33 11.28
CA ALA A 296 1.49 -9.16 12.13
C ALA A 296 1.40 -7.76 12.73
N TYR A 297 2.56 -7.14 13.02
CA TYR A 297 2.61 -5.76 13.49
C TYR A 297 2.28 -4.75 12.39
N ILE A 298 2.78 -4.95 11.18
CA ILE A 298 2.46 -4.10 10.02
C ILE A 298 0.97 -4.22 9.67
N GLU A 299 0.44 -5.45 9.60
CA GLU A 299 -0.99 -5.68 9.42
C GLU A 299 -1.81 -4.96 10.49
N TRP A 300 -1.40 -5.01 11.76
CA TRP A 300 -2.05 -4.26 12.83
C TRP A 300 -2.00 -2.74 12.62
N LEU A 301 -0.85 -2.19 12.21
CA LEU A 301 -0.70 -0.75 11.88
C LEU A 301 -1.66 -0.33 10.76
N ASP A 302 -1.85 -1.21 9.78
CA ASP A 302 -2.54 -0.89 8.53
C ASP A 302 -4.05 -1.20 8.55
N THR A 303 -4.52 -1.97 9.53
CA THR A 303 -5.93 -2.38 9.61
C THR A 303 -6.61 -2.02 10.92
N ARG A 304 -5.95 -2.25 12.07
CA ARG A 304 -6.60 -2.26 13.39
C ARG A 304 -6.23 -1.07 14.26
N ALA A 305 -5.04 -0.51 14.06
CA ALA A 305 -4.53 0.60 14.88
C ALA A 305 -5.49 1.81 14.86
N ALA A 306 -6.13 2.12 13.73
CA ALA A 306 -7.13 3.18 13.69
C ALA A 306 -8.42 2.79 14.45
N THR A 307 -8.92 1.57 14.27
CA THR A 307 -10.25 1.15 14.79
C THR A 307 -10.28 0.82 16.29
N GLU A 308 -9.13 0.53 16.91
CA GLU A 308 -9.05 0.08 18.31
C GLU A 308 -9.50 1.10 19.37
N GLN A 309 -9.73 2.37 19.04
CA GLN A 309 -10.35 3.33 19.99
C GLN A 309 -11.87 3.19 20.11
N SER A 310 -12.54 2.49 19.18
CA SER A 310 -14.01 2.43 19.16
C SER A 310 -14.62 1.52 20.23
N VAL A 311 -13.84 0.81 21.05
CA VAL A 311 -14.38 -0.07 22.10
C VAL A 311 -13.74 0.23 23.46
N PRO A 312 -14.47 0.92 24.37
CA PRO A 312 -14.09 0.96 25.77
C PRO A 312 -14.22 -0.45 26.34
N ARG A 313 -13.08 -1.10 26.63
CA ARG A 313 -13.04 -2.43 27.24
C ARG A 313 -13.26 -2.29 28.75
N THR A 314 -14.50 -1.96 29.13
CA THR A 314 -14.92 -1.89 30.53
C THR A 314 -16.26 -2.59 30.70
N THR A 315 -16.30 -3.91 30.52
CA THR A 315 -17.34 -4.78 31.12
C THR A 315 -16.84 -6.24 31.15
N PRO A 316 -17.13 -7.00 32.23
CA PRO A 316 -16.71 -8.39 32.36
C PRO A 316 -17.51 -9.33 31.43
N PRO A 317 -17.00 -10.55 31.15
CA PRO A 317 -17.57 -11.41 30.12
C PRO A 317 -18.83 -12.08 30.64
N SER A 318 -19.98 -11.59 30.20
CA SER A 318 -21.25 -12.27 30.34
C SER A 318 -21.62 -12.94 29.01
N SER A 319 -21.96 -14.21 29.14
CA SER A 319 -22.48 -15.18 28.17
C SER A 319 -23.17 -14.65 26.90
N ILE A 320 -22.79 -15.27 25.78
CA ILE A 320 -23.60 -15.54 24.57
C ILE A 320 -24.43 -14.35 24.08
N SER A 321 -23.86 -13.58 23.16
CA SER A 321 -24.66 -12.89 22.15
C SER A 321 -23.84 -12.71 20.87
N ASN A 322 -24.54 -12.84 19.76
CA ASN A 322 -24.01 -13.01 18.42
C ASN A 322 -23.11 -11.84 18.03
N SER A 323 -21.91 -12.17 17.54
CA SER A 323 -20.93 -11.24 16.99
C SER A 323 -21.50 -10.52 15.76
N SER A 324 -22.09 -9.36 15.99
CA SER A 324 -22.40 -8.36 14.98
C SER A 324 -22.00 -7.00 15.56
N ALA A 325 -20.72 -6.66 15.43
CA ALA A 325 -20.21 -5.34 15.75
C ALA A 325 -19.51 -4.78 14.51
N MET A 326 -20.15 -3.78 13.91
CA MET A 326 -19.73 -2.87 12.83
C MET A 326 -18.30 -3.10 12.32
N VAL A 327 -18.20 -4.00 11.34
CA VAL A 327 -17.16 -3.96 10.32
C VAL A 327 -17.63 -2.88 9.34
N THR A 328 -16.94 -1.74 9.27
CA THR A 328 -17.03 -0.87 8.09
C THR A 328 -16.85 -1.77 6.88
N PRO A 329 -17.75 -1.80 5.88
CA PRO A 329 -17.69 -2.82 4.85
C PRO A 329 -16.31 -2.77 4.21
N GLN A 330 -15.53 -3.84 4.41
CA GLN A 330 -14.28 -4.12 3.70
C GLN A 330 -14.50 -4.12 2.16
N SER A 331 -15.76 -4.06 1.75
CA SER A 331 -16.33 -3.95 0.41
C SER A 331 -16.22 -2.58 -0.28
N GLU A 332 -15.96 -1.47 0.42
CA GLU A 332 -15.95 -0.12 -0.22
C GLU A 332 -14.57 0.39 -0.63
N LEU A 333 -13.49 -0.30 -0.23
CA LEU A 333 -12.13 0.07 -0.58
C LEU A 333 -11.50 -1.06 -1.36
N PRO A 334 -11.13 -0.84 -2.64
CA PRO A 334 -10.67 -1.92 -3.51
C PRO A 334 -9.48 -2.68 -2.90
N LEU A 335 -8.63 -2.04 -2.08
CA LEU A 335 -7.40 -2.66 -1.59
C LEU A 335 -7.30 -2.79 -0.08
N GLY A 336 -8.39 -2.68 0.68
CA GLY A 336 -8.42 -3.10 2.08
C GLY A 336 -7.55 -2.31 3.09
N TYR A 337 -6.95 -1.17 2.72
CA TYR A 337 -6.22 -0.28 3.64
C TYR A 337 -6.85 1.12 3.69
N PRO A 338 -7.86 1.33 4.56
CA PRO A 338 -8.56 2.60 4.67
C PRO A 338 -7.65 3.78 5.04
N TYR A 339 -6.61 3.55 5.82
CA TYR A 339 -5.72 4.61 6.29
C TYR A 339 -4.87 5.25 5.17
N LEU A 340 -4.67 4.57 4.03
CA LEU A 340 -3.96 5.17 2.89
C LEU A 340 -4.79 6.28 2.24
N LYS A 341 -6.12 6.19 2.33
CA LYS A 341 -7.05 7.16 1.72
C LYS A 341 -7.65 8.14 2.72
N ASP A 342 -7.79 7.73 3.98
CA ASP A 342 -8.34 8.57 5.04
C ASP A 342 -7.22 9.06 5.98
N LEU A 343 -6.89 10.35 5.85
CA LEU A 343 -5.88 11.03 6.66
C LEU A 343 -6.22 11.02 8.17
N ARG A 344 -7.50 10.98 8.55
CA ARG A 344 -7.91 10.89 9.97
C ARG A 344 -7.63 9.51 10.53
N LEU A 345 -7.95 8.45 9.78
CA LEU A 345 -7.61 7.08 10.15
C LEU A 345 -6.09 6.89 10.19
N ALA A 346 -5.35 7.48 9.23
CA ALA A 346 -3.89 7.50 9.23
C ALA A 346 -3.32 8.12 10.51
N LEU A 347 -3.81 9.30 10.90
CA LEU A 347 -3.40 9.98 12.12
C LEU A 347 -3.73 9.16 13.38
N GLN A 348 -4.90 8.52 13.41
CA GLN A 348 -5.29 7.67 14.53
C GLN A 348 -4.40 6.43 14.67
N ALA A 349 -4.05 5.80 13.54
CA ALA A 349 -3.11 4.69 13.50
C ALA A 349 -1.72 5.12 14.01
N GLU A 350 -1.20 6.27 13.59
CA GLU A 350 0.07 6.81 14.11
C GLU A 350 -0.01 7.08 15.63
N LYS A 351 -1.12 7.63 16.12
CA LYS A 351 -1.34 7.84 17.56
C LYS A 351 -1.32 6.53 18.36
N GLN A 352 -1.81 5.41 17.79
CA GLN A 352 -1.72 4.10 18.46
C GLN A 352 -0.34 3.46 18.33
N ALA A 353 0.28 3.53 17.16
CA ALA A 353 1.65 3.10 16.95
C ALA A 353 2.55 3.76 18.00
N TRP A 354 2.35 5.06 18.21
CA TRP A 354 3.06 5.83 19.21
C TRP A 354 2.86 5.32 20.64
N LYS A 355 1.62 5.00 21.06
CA LYS A 355 1.40 4.45 22.41
C LYS A 355 2.18 3.16 22.65
N GLU A 356 2.29 2.30 21.64
CA GLU A 356 3.06 1.06 21.76
C GLU A 356 4.57 1.29 21.78
N VAL A 357 5.02 2.28 21.01
CA VAL A 357 6.40 2.74 21.05
C VAL A 357 6.77 3.31 22.42
N GLY A 358 5.95 4.18 23.00
CA GLY A 358 6.18 4.77 24.32
C GLY A 358 6.36 3.69 25.39
N LYS A 359 5.53 2.65 25.38
CA LYS A 359 5.69 1.50 26.28
C LYS A 359 7.05 0.80 26.12
N CYS A 360 7.58 0.72 24.89
CA CYS A 360 8.89 0.11 24.65
C CYS A 360 10.03 0.95 25.24
N LEU A 361 9.96 2.28 25.05
CA LEU A 361 10.91 3.22 25.62
C LEU A 361 10.85 3.22 27.14
N ASP A 362 9.66 3.30 27.73
CA ASP A 362 9.46 3.27 29.18
C ASP A 362 10.01 1.97 29.79
N ALA A 363 9.70 0.83 29.16
CA ALA A 363 10.19 -0.47 29.62
C ALA A 363 11.73 -0.57 29.52
N TYR A 364 12.33 0.03 28.49
CA TYR A 364 13.78 0.10 28.36
C TYR A 364 14.40 0.99 29.45
N SER A 365 13.89 2.21 29.62
CA SER A 365 14.35 3.15 30.66
C SER A 365 14.27 2.53 32.06
N GLN A 366 13.17 1.85 32.39
CA GLN A 366 13.02 1.13 33.66
C GLN A 366 14.08 0.03 33.85
N ARG A 367 14.40 -0.74 32.80
CA ARG A 367 15.43 -1.79 32.88
C ARG A 367 16.83 -1.20 33.09
N VAL A 368 17.14 -0.11 32.39
CA VAL A 368 18.44 0.58 32.52
C VAL A 368 18.58 1.16 33.93
N SER A 369 17.57 1.88 34.43
CA SER A 369 17.58 2.44 35.79
C SER A 369 17.65 1.40 36.91
N ALA A 370 17.15 0.17 36.68
CA ALA A 370 17.27 -0.93 37.63
C ALA A 370 18.66 -1.59 37.62
N SER A 371 19.50 -1.30 36.62
CA SER A 371 20.84 -1.86 36.52
C SER A 371 21.87 -0.92 37.16
N VAL A 372 22.80 -1.49 37.92
CA VAL A 372 23.74 -0.71 38.76
C VAL A 372 24.79 0.05 37.92
N ASN A 373 24.99 -0.30 36.65
CA ASN A 373 26.07 0.21 35.80
C ASN A 373 25.66 0.59 34.36
N ALA A 374 24.36 0.62 33.99
CA ALA A 374 23.98 0.99 32.63
C ALA A 374 23.55 2.45 32.54
N GLU A 375 24.18 3.17 31.63
CA GLU A 375 23.78 4.53 31.24
C GLU A 375 22.73 4.44 30.12
N LEU A 376 21.75 5.33 30.16
CA LEU A 376 20.80 5.52 29.07
C LEU A 376 21.56 5.95 27.82
N SER A 377 21.31 5.27 26.72
CA SER A 377 21.95 5.65 25.45
C SER A 377 21.40 7.02 25.02
N PRO A 378 22.26 7.96 24.56
CA PRO A 378 21.83 9.29 24.12
C PRO A 378 20.76 9.27 23.02
N ILE A 379 20.69 8.16 22.26
CA ILE A 379 19.65 7.97 21.25
C ILE A 379 18.25 7.81 21.85
N CYS A 380 18.14 7.32 23.09
CA CYS A 380 16.84 7.16 23.76
C CYS A 380 16.26 8.52 24.15
N ASP A 381 17.10 9.44 24.62
CA ASP A 381 16.69 10.82 24.87
C ASP A 381 16.23 11.48 23.57
N LEU A 382 16.99 11.30 22.48
CA LEU A 382 16.60 11.78 21.16
C LEU A 382 15.27 11.16 20.69
N LEU A 383 15.07 9.85 20.86
CA LEU A 383 13.82 9.16 20.50
C LEU A 383 12.64 9.70 21.32
N GLN A 384 12.87 10.08 22.57
CA GLN A 384 11.83 10.60 23.46
C GLN A 384 11.49 12.07 23.14
N GLU A 385 12.48 12.90 22.86
CA GLU A 385 12.32 14.31 22.46
C GLU A 385 11.74 14.48 21.06
N SER A 386 12.31 13.78 20.08
CA SER A 386 11.87 13.83 18.68
C SER A 386 10.42 13.44 18.51
N ASN A 387 9.96 12.50 19.31
CA ASN A 387 8.67 11.89 19.14
C ASN A 387 7.51 12.90 19.25
N ALA A 388 7.48 13.73 20.30
CA ALA A 388 6.38 14.68 20.49
C ALA A 388 6.31 15.67 19.32
N ILE A 389 7.48 16.04 18.79
CA ILE A 389 7.65 16.96 17.68
C ILE A 389 7.16 16.32 16.38
N LEU A 390 7.55 15.07 16.09
CA LEU A 390 7.17 14.37 14.87
C LEU A 390 5.66 14.13 14.78
N LEU A 391 5.04 13.66 15.87
CA LEU A 391 3.59 13.42 15.87
C LEU A 391 2.79 14.73 15.80
N ALA A 392 3.22 15.78 16.50
CA ALA A 392 2.58 17.09 16.41
C ALA A 392 2.72 17.72 15.02
N GLY A 393 3.89 17.59 14.40
CA GLY A 393 4.14 18.03 13.03
C GLY A 393 3.26 17.30 12.02
N TYR A 394 3.15 15.97 12.16
CA TYR A 394 2.27 15.15 11.33
C TYR A 394 0.80 15.51 11.51
N GLU A 395 0.34 15.71 12.75
CA GLU A 395 -1.01 16.16 13.06
C GLU A 395 -1.33 17.52 12.43
N ALA A 396 -0.40 18.48 12.51
CA ALA A 396 -0.55 19.79 11.88
C ALA A 396 -0.56 19.72 10.33
N THR A 397 0.15 18.78 9.73
CA THR A 397 0.11 18.54 8.28
C THR A 397 -1.23 17.93 7.87
N VAL A 398 -1.72 16.93 8.61
CA VAL A 398 -3.03 16.32 8.36
C VAL A 398 -4.15 17.36 8.48
N TYR A 399 -4.16 18.21 9.51
CA TYR A 399 -5.17 19.25 9.65
C TYR A 399 -5.10 20.36 8.59
N ARG A 400 -3.93 20.57 7.94
CA ARG A 400 -3.82 21.51 6.82
C ARG A 400 -4.38 20.95 5.51
N GLN A 401 -4.49 19.63 5.39
CA GLN A 401 -4.96 18.93 4.19
C GLN A 401 -6.45 18.57 4.25
N LEU A 402 -7.04 18.54 5.46
CA LEU A 402 -8.48 18.42 5.72
C LEU A 402 -9.16 19.77 5.65
#